data_AF-A0A959JC92-F1
#
_entry.id   AF-A0A959JC92-F1
#
_cell.length_a   1.000
_cell.length_b   1.000
_cell.length_c   1.000
_cell.angle_alpha   90.00
_cell.angle_beta   90.00
_cell.angle_gamma   90.00
#
_symmetry.space_group_name_H-M   'P 1'
#
loop_
_entity.id
_entity.type
_entity.pdbx_description
1 polymer ?
#
loop_
_entity_poly.entity_id
_entity_poly.type
_entity_poly.pdbx_seq_one_letter_code
_entity_poly.pdbx_strand_id
1 'polypeptide(L)'
;MEKAYRNLGFLFLLLLPLTFLGFYKTYFIHFPQFSDQITPFMHSHAAIACVWISMLIAQPLFIRYRKLKWQRRIGKWSYFVFPLLILSFIPQVIRMVKTDRAIEVFFPAADAALLILFYSLAIYYRKKQALHMRYMIGIAIVFLGPTIGRIGPTLLGWSGNFT
;
A
#
# COMPACT_ATOMS: atom_id res chain seq x y z
N MET A 1 -17.61 -14.43 11.81
CA MET A 1 -16.94 -13.11 11.86
C MET A 1 -17.39 -12.35 13.09
N GLU A 2 -16.45 -11.90 13.91
CA GLU A 2 -16.70 -10.94 14.98
C GLU A 2 -17.38 -9.69 14.42
N LYS A 3 -18.27 -9.05 15.19
CA LYS A 3 -18.96 -7.81 14.78
C LYS A 3 -17.95 -6.72 14.35
N ALA A 4 -16.78 -6.68 15.00
CA ALA A 4 -15.70 -5.74 14.72
C ALA A 4 -15.24 -5.75 13.25
N TYR A 5 -15.12 -6.92 12.62
CA TYR A 5 -14.61 -7.01 11.24
C TYR A 5 -15.65 -6.70 10.17
N ARG A 6 -16.94 -6.58 10.53
CA ARG A 6 -18.04 -6.37 9.57
C ARG A 6 -17.97 -5.03 8.85
N ASN A 7 -17.37 -4.02 9.49
CA ASN A 7 -17.29 -2.66 8.98
C ASN A 7 -15.88 -2.31 8.47
N LEU A 8 -14.94 -3.26 8.46
CA LEU A 8 -13.54 -2.99 8.15
C LEU A 8 -13.33 -2.39 6.76
N GLY A 9 -14.18 -2.75 5.79
CA GLY A 9 -14.12 -2.16 4.45
C GLY A 9 -14.30 -0.64 4.43
N PHE A 10 -15.13 -0.08 5.32
CA PHE A 10 -15.28 1.37 5.42
C PHE A 10 -14.07 2.04 6.06
N LEU A 11 -13.42 1.37 7.01
CA LEU A 11 -12.15 1.85 7.55
C LEU A 11 -11.09 1.89 6.45
N PHE A 12 -10.98 0.84 5.64
CA PHE A 12 -10.02 0.78 4.55
C PHE A 12 -10.28 1.79 3.44
N LEU A 13 -11.52 2.31 3.28
CA LEU A 13 -11.78 3.41 2.34
C LEU A 13 -10.96 4.66 2.66
N LEU A 14 -10.56 4.88 3.92
CA LEU A 14 -9.69 5.99 4.32
C LEU A 14 -8.31 5.91 3.66
N LEU A 15 -7.87 4.74 3.21
CA LEU A 15 -6.61 4.60 2.48
C LEU A 15 -6.62 5.40 1.17
N LEU A 16 -7.77 5.56 0.50
CA LEU A 16 -7.85 6.31 -0.76
C LEU A 16 -7.47 7.79 -0.60
N PRO A 17 -8.16 8.59 0.24
CA PRO A 17 -7.76 9.98 0.45
C PRO A 17 -6.38 10.11 1.08
N LEU A 18 -5.99 9.22 1.99
CA LEU A 18 -4.66 9.26 2.62
C LEU A 18 -3.53 9.00 1.60
N THR A 19 -3.68 8.02 0.71
CA THR A 19 -2.73 7.77 -0.36
C THR A 19 -2.72 8.93 -1.36
N PHE A 20 -3.88 9.48 -1.72
CA PHE A 20 -3.91 10.63 -2.62
C PHE A 20 -3.17 11.84 -2.03
N LEU A 21 -3.46 12.20 -0.77
CA LEU A 21 -2.82 13.32 -0.08
C LEU A 21 -1.32 13.08 0.14
N GLY A 22 -0.94 11.88 0.57
CA GLY A 22 0.46 11.54 0.86
C GLY A 22 1.34 11.61 -0.38
N PHE A 23 0.80 11.31 -1.56
CA PHE A 23 1.55 11.34 -2.81
C PHE A 23 1.20 12.56 -3.67
N TYR A 24 0.45 13.53 -3.15
CA TYR A 24 0.00 14.69 -3.93
C TYR A 24 1.18 15.50 -4.46
N LYS A 25 2.08 15.94 -3.58
CA LYS A 25 3.26 16.73 -3.95
C LYS A 25 4.29 15.95 -4.78
N THR A 26 4.43 14.65 -4.53
CA THR A 26 5.46 13.82 -5.16
C THR A 26 5.04 13.22 -6.50
N TYR A 27 3.75 13.25 -6.82
CA TYR A 27 3.23 12.60 -8.03
C TYR A 27 2.04 13.35 -8.64
N PHE A 28 0.93 13.53 -7.92
CA PHE A 28 -0.32 14.02 -8.53
C PHE A 28 -0.26 15.48 -9.02
N ILE A 29 0.51 16.36 -8.37
CA ILE A 29 0.66 17.76 -8.79
C ILE A 29 1.31 17.92 -10.17
N HIS A 30 2.05 16.90 -10.63
CA HIS A 30 2.72 16.91 -11.92
C HIS A 30 1.82 16.42 -13.08
N PHE A 31 0.56 16.06 -12.82
CA PHE A 31 -0.37 15.69 -13.88
C PHE A 31 -0.93 16.95 -14.58
N PRO A 32 -1.06 16.98 -15.92
CA PRO A 32 -0.67 15.95 -16.90
C PRO A 32 0.78 16.05 -17.41
N GLN A 33 1.49 17.16 -17.17
CA GLN A 33 2.88 17.35 -17.61
C GLN A 33 3.89 16.83 -16.59
N PHE A 34 4.14 15.51 -16.62
CA PHE A 34 5.15 14.88 -15.78
C PHE A 34 6.56 15.23 -16.23
N SER A 35 7.42 15.62 -15.28
CA SER A 35 8.85 15.83 -15.54
C SER A 35 9.60 14.50 -15.71
N ASP A 36 10.79 14.54 -16.32
CA ASP A 36 11.68 13.37 -16.50
C ASP A 36 12.08 12.69 -15.17
N GLN A 37 11.88 13.35 -14.03
CA GLN A 37 12.14 12.78 -12.71
C GLN A 37 11.15 11.64 -12.36
N ILE A 38 9.96 11.63 -12.97
CA ILE A 38 8.93 10.61 -12.80
C ILE A 38 9.07 9.62 -13.95
N THR A 39 9.73 8.51 -13.67
CA THR A 39 10.05 7.51 -14.69
C THR A 39 8.82 6.63 -15.02
N PRO A 40 8.80 5.95 -16.18
CA PRO A 40 7.76 4.97 -16.51
C PRO A 40 7.57 3.87 -15.44
N PHE A 41 8.64 3.50 -14.74
CA PHE A 41 8.57 2.56 -13.61
C PHE A 41 7.81 3.13 -12.41
N MET A 42 7.90 4.43 -12.15
CA MET A 42 7.13 5.09 -11.08
C MET A 42 5.63 5.11 -11.41
N HIS A 43 5.27 5.38 -12.67
CA HIS A 43 3.87 5.26 -13.12
C HIS A 43 3.34 3.84 -12.96
N SER A 44 4.15 2.84 -13.35
CA SER A 44 3.79 1.43 -13.22
C SER A 44 3.58 1.02 -11.76
N HIS A 45 4.51 1.40 -10.87
CA HIS A 45 4.38 1.15 -9.43
C HIS A 45 3.11 1.81 -8.86
N ALA A 46 2.86 3.08 -9.19
CA ALA A 46 1.66 3.79 -8.74
C ALA A 46 0.38 3.09 -9.19
N ALA A 47 0.30 2.66 -10.45
CA ALA A 47 -0.84 1.92 -10.99
C ALA A 47 -1.05 0.58 -10.27
N ILE A 48 0.02 -0.19 -10.06
CA ILE A 48 -0.03 -1.47 -9.34
C ILE A 48 -0.48 -1.26 -7.89
N ALA A 49 0.04 -0.23 -7.21
CA ALA A 49 -0.35 0.12 -5.85
C ALA A 49 -1.83 0.53 -5.76
N CYS A 50 -2.34 1.30 -6.73
CA CYS A 50 -3.77 1.63 -6.82
C CYS A 50 -4.65 0.39 -6.99
N VAL A 51 -4.25 -0.55 -7.86
CA VAL A 51 -4.96 -1.83 -8.03
C VAL A 51 -4.94 -2.62 -6.72
N TRP A 52 -3.79 -2.71 -6.06
CA TRP A 52 -3.64 -3.41 -4.79
C TRP A 52 -4.53 -2.84 -3.68
N ILE A 53 -4.50 -1.52 -3.46
CA ILE A 53 -5.33 -0.84 -2.45
C ILE A 53 -6.81 -1.06 -2.76
N SER A 54 -7.19 -0.96 -4.03
CA SER A 54 -8.58 -1.21 -4.45
C SER A 54 -9.01 -2.64 -4.12
N MET A 55 -8.14 -3.64 -4.34
CA MET A 55 -8.40 -5.03 -3.97
C MET A 55 -8.53 -5.20 -2.45
N LEU A 56 -7.64 -4.55 -1.67
CA LEU A 56 -7.64 -4.59 -0.21
C LEU A 56 -8.96 -4.05 0.37
N ILE A 57 -9.50 -2.96 -0.19
CA ILE A 57 -10.78 -2.37 0.19
C ILE A 57 -11.96 -3.22 -0.29
N ALA A 58 -11.92 -3.70 -1.54
CA ALA A 58 -13.03 -4.45 -2.14
C ALA A 58 -13.30 -5.79 -1.42
N GLN A 59 -12.26 -6.45 -0.91
CA GLN A 59 -12.36 -7.72 -0.17
C GLN A 59 -13.42 -7.68 0.97
N PRO A 60 -13.27 -6.86 2.03
CA PRO A 60 -14.25 -6.79 3.11
C PRO A 60 -15.61 -6.22 2.68
N LEU A 61 -15.66 -5.34 1.67
CA LEU A 61 -16.93 -4.84 1.12
C LEU A 61 -17.74 -5.97 0.47
N PHE A 62 -17.11 -6.83 -0.33
CA PHE A 62 -17.80 -7.98 -0.92
C PHE A 62 -18.26 -9.00 0.13
N ILE A 63 -17.53 -9.15 1.24
CA ILE A 63 -18.01 -9.96 2.37
C ILE A 63 -19.30 -9.35 2.94
N ARG A 64 -19.33 -8.03 3.18
CA ARG A 64 -20.50 -7.31 3.72
C ARG A 64 -21.73 -7.47 2.81
N TYR A 65 -21.56 -7.28 1.51
CA TYR A 65 -22.65 -7.42 0.52
C TYR A 65 -22.97 -8.89 0.16
N ARG A 66 -22.41 -9.86 0.90
CA ARG A 66 -22.59 -11.31 0.68
C ARG A 66 -22.17 -11.78 -0.73
N LYS A 67 -21.33 -11.02 -1.44
CA LYS A 67 -20.81 -11.34 -2.77
C LYS A 67 -19.53 -12.19 -2.69
N LEU A 68 -19.62 -13.35 -2.04
CA LEU A 68 -18.46 -14.22 -1.74
C LEU A 68 -17.73 -14.73 -2.99
N LYS A 69 -18.43 -14.88 -4.12
CA LYS A 69 -17.80 -15.25 -5.41
C LYS A 69 -16.75 -14.22 -5.84
N TRP A 70 -17.07 -12.93 -5.75
CA TRP A 70 -16.17 -11.83 -6.10
C TRP A 70 -15.02 -11.69 -5.10
N GLN A 71 -15.32 -11.81 -3.81
CA GLN A 71 -14.32 -11.86 -2.74
C GLN A 71 -13.25 -12.94 -3.01
N ARG A 72 -13.68 -14.17 -3.32
CA ARG A 72 -12.77 -15.27 -3.67
C ARG A 72 -11.98 -15.00 -4.95
N ARG A 73 -12.60 -14.38 -5.96
CA ARG A 73 -11.94 -14.05 -7.24
C ARG A 73 -10.84 -13.00 -7.03
N ILE A 74 -11.13 -11.92 -6.30
CA ILE A 74 -10.12 -10.91 -5.93
C ILE A 74 -9.01 -11.54 -5.09
N GLY A 75 -9.34 -12.41 -4.14
CA GLY A 75 -8.33 -13.11 -3.34
C GLY A 75 -7.45 -14.07 -4.13
N LYS A 76 -7.91 -14.56 -5.27
CA LYS A 76 -7.05 -15.32 -6.20
C LYS A 76 -6.13 -14.39 -7.00
N TRP A 77 -6.65 -13.25 -7.44
CA TRP A 77 -5.81 -12.24 -8.12
C TRP A 77 -4.70 -11.68 -7.23
N SER A 78 -4.88 -11.65 -5.90
CA SER A 78 -3.84 -11.13 -5.01
C SER A 78 -2.55 -11.96 -5.05
N TYR A 79 -2.62 -13.25 -5.38
CA TYR A 79 -1.42 -14.08 -5.57
C TYR A 79 -0.54 -13.61 -6.74
N PHE A 80 -1.10 -12.88 -7.70
CA PHE A 80 -0.36 -12.29 -8.81
C PHE A 80 -0.02 -10.81 -8.57
N VAL A 81 -1.00 -10.03 -8.10
CA VAL A 81 -0.82 -8.58 -7.88
C VAL A 81 0.14 -8.31 -6.71
N PHE A 82 0.15 -9.13 -5.66
CA PHE A 82 1.05 -8.92 -4.52
C PHE A 82 2.53 -9.08 -4.89
N PRO A 83 2.98 -10.20 -5.51
CA PRO A 83 4.36 -10.28 -5.98
C PRO A 83 4.72 -9.16 -6.95
N LEU A 84 3.81 -8.80 -7.86
CA LEU A 84 4.03 -7.71 -8.79
C LEU A 84 4.25 -6.37 -8.06
N LEU A 85 3.47 -6.09 -7.01
CA LEU A 85 3.67 -4.94 -6.15
C LEU A 85 5.06 -4.96 -5.50
N ILE A 86 5.47 -6.08 -4.90
CA ILE A 86 6.80 -6.20 -4.28
C ILE A 86 7.93 -5.99 -5.31
N LEU A 87 7.84 -6.61 -6.49
CA LEU A 87 8.83 -6.45 -7.54
C LEU A 87 8.90 -5.01 -8.07
N SER A 88 7.78 -4.28 -8.07
CA SER A 88 7.75 -2.89 -8.53
C SER A 88 8.55 -1.91 -7.64
N PHE A 89 8.95 -2.30 -6.43
CA PHE A 89 9.86 -1.50 -5.59
C PHE A 89 11.32 -1.55 -6.07
N ILE A 90 11.74 -2.62 -6.76
CA ILE A 90 13.14 -2.86 -7.12
C ILE A 90 13.76 -1.68 -7.90
N PRO A 91 13.11 -1.14 -8.97
CA PRO A 91 13.68 -0.01 -9.70
C PRO A 91 13.87 1.24 -8.83
N GLN A 92 12.98 1.47 -7.85
CA GLN A 92 13.09 2.60 -6.94
C GLN A 92 14.25 2.42 -5.96
N VAL A 93 14.42 1.21 -5.41
CA VAL A 93 15.54 0.88 -4.52
C VAL A 93 16.88 1.03 -5.26
N ILE A 94 16.99 0.51 -6.48
CA ILE A 94 18.21 0.64 -7.30
C ILE A 94 18.52 2.13 -7.54
N ARG A 95 17.50 2.95 -7.84
CA ARG A 95 17.69 4.39 -8.04
C ARG A 95 18.20 5.07 -6.78
N MET A 96 17.61 4.80 -5.62
CA MET A 96 18.02 5.38 -4.33
C MET A 96 19.48 5.06 -3.99
N VAL A 97 19.90 3.81 -4.20
CA VAL A 97 21.30 3.37 -3.98
C VAL A 97 22.27 4.07 -4.94
N LYS A 98 21.90 4.24 -6.21
CA LYS A 98 22.76 4.90 -7.21
C LYS A 98 22.91 6.41 -7.01
N THR A 99 22.02 7.05 -6.25
CA THR A 99 22.02 8.49 -6.03
C THR A 99 22.55 8.88 -4.64
N ASP A 100 23.36 8.02 -3.99
CA ASP A 100 23.87 8.20 -2.62
C ASP A 100 22.80 8.42 -1.53
N ARG A 101 21.56 8.00 -1.81
CA ARG A 101 20.42 8.04 -0.88
C ARG A 101 20.20 6.68 -0.23
N ALA A 102 21.27 5.93 0.00
CA ALA A 102 21.20 4.55 0.49
C ALA A 102 20.52 4.44 1.86
N ILE A 103 20.67 5.46 2.72
CA ILE A 103 19.99 5.52 4.04
C ILE A 103 18.47 5.59 3.87
N GLU A 104 17.96 6.23 2.81
CA GLU A 104 16.52 6.36 2.55
C GLU A 104 15.86 5.02 2.16
N VAL A 105 16.66 4.00 1.80
CA VAL A 105 16.16 2.65 1.43
C VAL A 105 15.60 1.89 2.63
N PHE A 106 16.02 2.23 3.86
CA PHE A 106 15.63 1.51 5.07
C PHE A 106 14.11 1.39 5.22
N PHE A 107 13.38 2.51 5.10
CA PHE A 107 11.92 2.50 5.27
C PHE A 107 11.19 1.70 4.18
N PRO A 108 11.43 1.91 2.86
CA PRO A 108 10.84 1.07 1.82
C PRO A 108 11.18 -0.42 1.96
N ALA A 109 12.40 -0.75 2.37
CA ALA A 109 12.82 -2.15 2.57
C ALA A 109 12.11 -2.78 3.78
N ALA A 110 11.99 -2.04 4.89
CA ALA A 110 11.25 -2.48 6.06
C ALA A 110 9.75 -2.67 5.75
N ASP A 111 9.14 -1.73 5.02
CA ASP A 111 7.75 -1.82 4.57
C ASP A 111 7.54 -3.04 3.68
N ALA A 112 8.43 -3.28 2.70
CA ALA A 112 8.36 -4.45 1.84
C ALA A 112 8.49 -5.76 2.65
N ALA A 113 9.41 -5.83 3.60
CA ALA A 113 9.58 -6.99 4.47
C ALA A 113 8.32 -7.26 5.33
N LEU A 114 7.74 -6.22 5.93
CA LEU A 114 6.51 -6.33 6.71
C LEU A 114 5.30 -6.71 5.84
N LEU A 115 5.19 -6.15 4.64
CA LEU A 115 4.15 -6.53 3.68
C LEU A 115 4.27 -8.01 3.33
N ILE A 116 5.47 -8.50 3.00
CA ILE A 116 5.71 -9.91 2.67
C ILE A 116 5.34 -10.80 3.86
N LEU A 117 5.77 -10.45 5.06
CA LEU A 117 5.48 -11.19 6.28
C LEU A 117 3.96 -11.25 6.54
N PHE A 118 3.30 -10.10 6.62
CA PHE A 118 1.88 -10.04 6.92
C PHE A 118 1.02 -10.65 5.82
N TYR A 119 1.36 -10.47 4.54
CA TYR A 119 0.65 -11.14 3.45
C TYR A 119 0.81 -12.66 3.54
N SER A 120 2.02 -13.15 3.74
CA SER A 120 2.28 -14.59 3.88
C SER A 120 1.50 -15.19 5.05
N LEU A 121 1.49 -14.53 6.20
CA LEU A 121 0.72 -14.95 7.38
C LEU A 121 -0.79 -14.85 7.13
N ALA A 122 -1.28 -13.80 6.46
CA ALA A 122 -2.68 -13.65 6.10
C ALA A 122 -3.16 -14.81 5.22
N ILE A 123 -2.34 -15.21 4.25
CA ILE A 123 -2.65 -16.32 3.34
C ILE A 123 -2.53 -17.68 4.04
N TYR A 124 -1.47 -17.89 4.84
CA TYR A 124 -1.29 -19.12 5.62
C TYR A 124 -2.48 -19.37 6.55
N TYR A 125 -2.91 -18.34 7.28
CA TYR A 125 -4.05 -18.41 8.19
C TYR A 125 -5.41 -18.12 7.53
N ARG A 126 -5.54 -18.20 6.19
CA ARG A 126 -6.80 -17.91 5.48
C ARG A 126 -8.02 -18.73 5.94
N LYS A 127 -7.79 -19.92 6.52
CA LYS A 127 -8.85 -20.77 7.09
C LYS A 127 -9.32 -20.30 8.47
N LYS A 128 -8.49 -19.53 9.20
CA LYS A 128 -8.78 -18.96 10.52
C LYS A 128 -9.13 -17.48 10.36
N GLN A 129 -10.42 -17.19 10.18
CA GLN A 129 -10.92 -15.84 9.82
C GLN A 129 -10.35 -14.72 10.70
N ALA A 130 -10.34 -14.88 12.03
CA ALA A 130 -9.85 -13.85 12.94
C ALA A 130 -8.37 -13.51 12.70
N LEU A 131 -7.51 -14.52 12.52
CA LEU A 131 -6.09 -14.31 12.24
C LEU A 131 -5.87 -13.69 10.86
N HIS A 132 -6.54 -14.20 9.83
CA HIS A 132 -6.49 -13.61 8.49
C HIS A 132 -6.81 -12.11 8.53
N MET A 133 -7.92 -11.73 9.17
CA MET A 133 -8.32 -10.32 9.25
C MET A 133 -7.31 -9.45 10.01
N ARG A 134 -6.70 -9.96 11.10
CA ARG A 134 -5.66 -9.23 11.84
C ARG A 134 -4.44 -8.94 10.97
N TYR A 135 -3.99 -9.90 10.17
CA TYR A 135 -2.88 -9.68 9.24
C TYR A 135 -3.27 -8.74 8.09
N MET A 136 -4.51 -8.80 7.59
CA MET A 136 -5.00 -7.82 6.60
C MET A 136 -5.03 -6.39 7.15
N ILE A 137 -5.32 -6.22 8.44
CA ILE A 137 -5.21 -4.93 9.14
C ILE A 137 -3.73 -4.51 9.25
N GLY A 138 -2.83 -5.44 9.59
CA GLY A 138 -1.39 -5.19 9.60
C GLY A 138 -0.88 -4.66 8.25
N ILE A 139 -1.30 -5.27 7.14
CA ILE A 139 -0.98 -4.79 5.78
C ILE A 139 -1.47 -3.35 5.58
N ALA A 140 -2.72 -3.05 5.95
CA ALA A 140 -3.27 -1.71 5.84
C ALA A 140 -2.47 -0.68 6.67
N ILE A 141 -2.00 -1.06 7.87
CA ILE A 141 -1.17 -0.21 8.72
C ILE A 141 0.20 0.06 8.08
N VAL A 142 0.83 -0.94 7.47
CA VAL A 142 2.12 -0.74 6.77
C VAL A 142 1.98 0.30 5.66
N PHE A 143 0.87 0.29 4.91
CA PHE A 143 0.58 1.31 3.89
C PHE A 143 0.44 2.73 4.46
N LEU A 144 0.13 2.88 5.74
CA LEU A 144 0.03 4.20 6.37
C LEU A 144 1.40 4.84 6.58
N GLY A 145 2.47 4.06 6.80
CA GLY A 145 3.84 4.56 6.99
C GLY A 145 4.26 5.60 5.93
N PRO A 146 4.29 5.26 4.63
CA PRO A 146 4.67 6.18 3.56
C PRO A 146 3.71 7.36 3.38
N THR A 147 2.44 7.23 3.75
CA THR A 147 1.48 8.35 3.63
C THR A 147 1.65 9.35 4.77
N ILE A 148 1.71 8.86 6.01
CA ILE A 148 1.96 9.68 7.20
C ILE A 148 3.33 10.34 7.14
N GLY A 149 4.37 9.62 6.71
CA GLY A 149 5.72 10.16 6.56
C GLY A 149 5.83 11.32 5.57
N ARG A 150 4.90 11.46 4.62
CA ARG A 150 4.85 12.58 3.67
C ARG A 150 3.93 13.72 4.12
N ILE A 151 2.78 13.38 4.70
CA ILE A 151 1.79 14.37 5.16
C ILE A 151 2.23 15.03 6.46
N GLY A 152 2.72 14.23 7.42
CA GLY A 152 3.03 14.64 8.79
C GLY A 152 3.99 15.83 8.88
N PRO A 153 5.17 15.78 8.25
CA PRO A 153 6.11 16.92 8.26
C PRO A 153 5.51 18.20 7.69
N THR A 154 4.68 18.06 6.64
CA THR A 154 4.00 19.20 6.01
C THR A 154 2.94 19.82 6.92
N LEU A 155 2.18 19.01 7.67
CA LEU A 155 1.13 19.47 8.57
C LEU A 155 1.67 20.08 9.87
N LEU A 156 2.75 19.51 10.41
CA LEU A 156 3.35 19.96 11.66
C LEU A 156 4.29 21.17 11.47
N GLY A 157 4.44 21.66 10.24
CA GLY A 157 5.38 22.75 9.93
C GLY A 157 6.85 22.34 10.14
N TRP A 158 7.14 21.05 10.22
CA TRP A 158 8.50 20.54 10.26
C TRP A 158 9.11 20.62 8.85
N SER A 159 9.51 21.83 8.46
CA SER A 159 10.52 22.04 7.43
C SER A 159 11.89 21.70 8.02
N GLY A 160 12.11 20.42 8.33
CA GLY A 160 13.43 19.93 8.71
C GLY A 160 14.28 19.85 7.45
N ASN A 161 15.15 20.84 7.26
CA ASN A 161 16.37 20.69 6.46
C ASN A 161 17.20 19.56 7.09
N PHE A 162 16.90 18.31 6.74
CA PHE A 162 17.85 17.24 6.92
C PHE A 162 18.71 17.26 5.66
N THR A 163 19.78 18.05 5.78
CA THR A 163 20.93 18.08 4.87
C THR A 163 21.43 16.68 4.56
#